data_AF-V6HK20-F1
#
_entry.id   AF-V6HK20-F1
#
_cell.length_a   1.000
_cell.length_b   1.000
_cell.length_c   1.000
_cell.angle_alpha   90.00
_cell.angle_beta   90.00
_cell.angle_gamma   90.00
#
_symmetry.space_group_name_H-M   'P 1'
#
loop_
_entity.id
_entity.type
_entity.pdbx_description
1 polymer ?
#
loop_
_entity_poly.entity_id
_entity_poly.type
_entity_poly.pdbx_seq_one_letter_code
_entity_poly.pdbx_strand_id
1 'polypeptide(L)'
;MKFSLKIISFIVFISIFFVCKNSFSDIEERLKLIELQKENISIIEIENNRDFKKGDSRKNLVILSEKIKRYKPSVIFFNMAFVLKMGNEAEFAKELNREIRTISLIDLNSSDRELGLSPEAERWIGKAIKGTINDSYFVHSWDFTGISIPPVDMILRSKYLCSYISYLNLDNIKETLYPYNRYGKYLFENCSITIANELIADTGFRIQFDLSNFKFGLYSSWIDYFGLVRYFATRGDEEGGIPIRYKDFKTYSFSDFIRTNDKSINPGGVIIVNGENRLLKTPGNQDRSEGSIIASEVYTLLYEASRPLSFLDSFRIFCYSFSTMVRSLTKGKITF
;
A
#
# COMPACT_ATOMS: atom_id res chain seq x y z
N MET A 1 46.99 3.48 -33.37
CA MET A 1 45.84 2.89 -34.10
C MET A 1 44.71 3.91 -34.14
N LYS A 2 44.22 4.30 -35.33
CA LYS A 2 43.01 5.12 -35.47
C LYS A 2 41.82 4.16 -35.64
N PHE A 3 41.00 4.00 -34.61
CA PHE A 3 39.73 3.29 -34.77
C PHE A 3 38.79 4.15 -35.61
N SER A 4 38.09 3.54 -36.58
CA SER A 4 37.09 4.27 -37.35
C SER A 4 35.91 4.64 -36.45
N LEU A 5 35.31 5.81 -36.70
CA LEU A 5 34.12 6.27 -35.95
C LEU A 5 33.00 5.21 -35.93
N LYS A 6 32.88 4.42 -37.01
CA LYS A 6 31.90 3.32 -37.11
C LYS A 6 32.15 2.21 -36.09
N ILE A 7 33.41 1.86 -35.82
CA ILE A 7 33.78 0.82 -34.85
C ILE A 7 33.50 1.31 -33.43
N ILE A 8 33.82 2.56 -33.13
CA ILE A 8 33.54 3.18 -31.82
C ILE A 8 32.02 3.21 -31.58
N SER A 9 31.23 3.69 -32.56
CA SER A 9 29.77 3.70 -32.45
C SER A 9 29.17 2.30 -32.28
N PHE A 10 29.72 1.30 -32.96
CA PHE A 10 29.27 -0.09 -32.84
C PHE A 10 29.57 -0.68 -31.46
N ILE A 11 30.77 -0.45 -30.91
CA ILE A 11 31.13 -0.90 -29.56
C ILE A 11 30.23 -0.23 -28.52
N VAL A 12 30.01 1.08 -28.63
CA VAL A 12 29.09 1.83 -27.75
C VAL A 12 27.68 1.25 -27.83
N PHE A 13 27.17 0.97 -29.03
CA PHE A 13 25.85 0.37 -29.23
C PHE A 13 25.75 -1.02 -28.58
N ILE A 14 26.77 -1.88 -28.75
CA ILE A 14 26.82 -3.20 -28.11
C ILE A 14 26.84 -3.07 -26.58
N SER A 15 27.67 -2.18 -26.03
CA SER A 15 27.74 -1.96 -24.59
C SER A 15 26.40 -1.48 -24.02
N ILE A 16 25.72 -0.55 -24.71
CA ILE A 16 24.35 -0.12 -24.36
C ILE A 16 23.40 -1.32 -24.38
N PHE A 17 23.44 -2.12 -25.43
CA PHE A 17 22.55 -3.27 -25.57
C PHE A 17 22.74 -4.29 -24.42
N PHE A 18 23.99 -4.60 -24.05
CA PHE A 18 24.27 -5.51 -22.93
C PHE A 18 23.84 -4.93 -21.57
N VAL A 19 24.10 -3.65 -21.31
CA VAL A 19 23.67 -2.98 -20.07
C VAL A 19 22.15 -3.00 -19.97
N CYS A 20 21.44 -2.63 -21.05
CA CYS A 20 19.99 -2.66 -21.09
C CYS A 20 19.43 -4.08 -20.90
N LYS A 21 20.00 -5.10 -21.57
CA LYS A 21 19.59 -6.50 -21.42
C LYS A 21 19.67 -6.99 -19.97
N ASN A 22 20.75 -6.64 -19.26
CA ASN A 22 20.91 -7.00 -17.86
C ASN A 22 19.87 -6.28 -16.97
N SER A 23 19.61 -5.00 -17.21
CA SER A 23 18.56 -4.25 -16.50
C SER A 23 17.16 -4.84 -16.71
N PHE A 24 16.86 -5.35 -17.92
CA PHE A 24 15.59 -6.04 -18.18
C PHE A 24 15.45 -7.32 -17.37
N SER A 25 16.47 -8.18 -17.39
CA SER A 25 16.44 -9.44 -16.66
C SER A 25 16.25 -9.23 -15.15
N ASP A 26 16.93 -8.23 -14.59
CA ASP A 26 16.83 -7.87 -13.17
C ASP A 26 15.41 -7.37 -12.81
N ILE A 27 14.81 -6.53 -13.66
CA ILE A 27 13.41 -6.12 -13.48
C ILE A 27 12.47 -7.32 -13.53
N GLU A 28 12.59 -8.19 -14.53
CA GLU A 28 11.72 -9.35 -14.67
C GLU A 28 11.82 -10.29 -13.46
N GLU A 29 13.02 -10.48 -12.92
CA GLU A 29 13.23 -11.28 -11.71
C GLU A 29 12.53 -10.65 -10.50
N ARG A 30 12.71 -9.35 -10.27
CA ARG A 30 12.04 -8.64 -9.18
C ARG A 30 10.52 -8.61 -9.34
N LEU A 31 10.00 -8.55 -10.57
CA LEU A 31 8.56 -8.64 -10.84
C LEU A 31 7.98 -10.02 -10.48
N LYS A 32 8.75 -11.10 -10.69
CA LYS A 32 8.37 -12.44 -10.22
C LYS A 32 8.28 -12.51 -8.69
N LEU A 33 9.12 -11.76 -7.97
CA LEU A 33 8.99 -11.66 -6.51
C LEU A 33 7.68 -10.99 -6.11
N ILE A 34 7.27 -9.91 -6.78
CA ILE A 34 5.96 -9.27 -6.54
C ILE A 34 4.82 -10.26 -6.82
N GLU A 35 4.91 -11.02 -7.92
CA GLU A 35 3.91 -12.04 -8.27
C GLU A 35 3.70 -13.08 -7.16
N LEU A 36 4.75 -13.45 -6.42
CA LEU A 36 4.65 -14.36 -5.28
C LEU A 36 3.99 -13.70 -4.06
N GLN A 37 4.24 -12.39 -3.84
CA GLN A 37 3.68 -11.66 -2.70
C GLN A 37 2.18 -11.44 -2.80
N LYS A 38 1.60 -11.41 -4.02
CA LYS A 38 0.15 -11.19 -4.19
C LYS A 38 -0.72 -12.29 -3.56
N GLU A 39 -0.17 -13.48 -3.39
CA GLU A 39 -0.84 -14.62 -2.75
C GLU A 39 -0.54 -14.69 -1.24
N ASN A 40 0.25 -13.76 -0.70
CA ASN A 40 0.73 -13.78 0.68
C ASN A 40 0.44 -12.46 1.42
N ILE A 41 -0.82 -12.03 1.41
CA ILE A 41 -1.28 -10.77 2.03
C ILE A 41 -1.79 -11.05 3.46
N SER A 42 -1.17 -10.49 4.49
CA SER A 42 -1.69 -10.65 5.87
C SER A 42 -2.48 -9.41 6.32
N ILE A 43 -3.77 -9.58 6.65
CA ILE A 43 -4.66 -8.50 7.11
C ILE A 43 -5.36 -8.92 8.40
N ILE A 44 -5.32 -8.08 9.44
CA ILE A 44 -6.08 -8.33 10.67
C ILE A 44 -7.21 -7.30 10.75
N GLU A 45 -8.42 -7.75 10.49
CA GLU A 45 -9.61 -6.91 10.57
C GLU A 45 -10.21 -6.98 11.98
N ILE A 46 -9.81 -6.04 12.83
CA ILE A 46 -10.41 -5.91 14.16
C ILE A 46 -11.49 -4.84 14.10
N GLU A 47 -12.73 -5.28 13.91
CA GLU A 47 -13.86 -4.40 14.16
C GLU A 47 -14.03 -4.13 15.65
N ASN A 48 -14.66 -2.99 15.93
CA ASN A 48 -15.15 -2.54 17.23
C ASN A 48 -16.30 -3.44 17.73
N ASN A 49 -16.04 -4.73 17.89
CA ASN A 49 -17.02 -5.72 18.32
C ASN A 49 -17.45 -5.42 19.77
N ARG A 50 -18.72 -5.71 20.11
CA ARG A 50 -19.28 -5.50 21.46
C ARG A 50 -18.51 -6.23 22.57
N ASP A 51 -17.85 -7.34 22.25
CA ASP A 51 -16.90 -8.05 23.12
C ASP A 51 -15.64 -7.22 23.40
N PHE A 52 -15.26 -6.30 22.50
CA PHE A 52 -14.15 -5.37 22.72
C PHE A 52 -14.44 -4.31 23.79
N LYS A 53 -15.73 -4.04 24.07
CA LYS A 53 -16.16 -3.03 25.06
C LYS A 53 -16.12 -3.56 26.50
N LYS A 54 -15.96 -4.87 26.71
CA LYS A 54 -15.89 -5.50 28.04
C LYS A 54 -14.46 -5.87 28.44
N GLY A 55 -13.60 -4.88 28.69
CA GLY A 55 -12.38 -4.99 29.53
C GLY A 55 -11.22 -5.93 29.11
N ASP A 56 -11.46 -7.04 28.42
CA ASP A 56 -10.48 -8.10 28.09
C ASP A 56 -9.94 -8.01 26.65
N SER A 57 -10.29 -6.93 25.97
CA SER A 57 -10.18 -6.78 24.52
C SER A 57 -8.75 -6.55 24.03
N ARG A 58 -8.01 -5.68 24.72
CA ARG A 58 -6.60 -5.39 24.41
C ARG A 58 -5.70 -6.59 24.67
N LYS A 59 -5.95 -7.34 25.75
CA LYS A 59 -5.23 -8.58 26.03
C LYS A 59 -5.45 -9.60 24.92
N ASN A 60 -6.68 -9.75 24.44
CA ASN A 60 -6.97 -10.63 23.31
C ASN A 60 -6.35 -10.13 21.99
N LEU A 61 -6.22 -8.81 21.79
CA LEU A 61 -5.48 -8.24 20.65
C LEU A 61 -3.99 -8.50 20.72
N VAL A 62 -3.40 -8.39 21.91
CA VAL A 62 -2.00 -8.75 22.11
C VAL A 62 -1.81 -10.24 21.84
N ILE A 63 -2.65 -11.12 22.40
CA ILE A 63 -2.60 -12.58 22.12
C ILE A 63 -2.76 -12.87 20.63
N LEU A 64 -3.73 -12.24 19.96
CA LEU A 64 -3.96 -12.39 18.52
C LEU A 64 -2.76 -11.92 17.71
N SER A 65 -2.22 -10.74 18.03
CA SER A 65 -1.04 -10.18 17.38
C SER A 65 0.16 -11.09 17.57
N GLU A 66 0.45 -11.55 18.78
CA GLU A 66 1.53 -12.50 19.08
C GLU A 66 1.37 -13.80 18.31
N LYS A 67 0.14 -14.31 18.20
CA LYS A 67 -0.14 -15.49 17.40
C LYS A 67 0.14 -15.25 15.91
N ILE A 68 -0.29 -14.10 15.38
CA ILE A 68 -0.08 -13.75 13.97
C ILE A 68 1.40 -13.50 13.67
N LYS A 69 2.15 -12.89 14.58
CA LYS A 69 3.60 -12.69 14.48
C LYS A 69 4.37 -14.00 14.27
N ARG A 70 3.90 -15.13 14.83
CA ARG A 70 4.53 -16.46 14.63
C ARG A 70 4.55 -16.92 13.17
N TYR A 71 3.61 -16.43 12.37
CA TYR A 71 3.57 -16.69 10.92
C TYR A 71 4.50 -15.77 10.13
N LYS A 72 5.23 -14.87 10.80
CA LYS A 72 6.17 -13.91 10.20
C LYS A 72 5.56 -13.12 9.03
N PRO A 73 4.40 -12.48 9.21
CA PRO A 73 3.80 -11.66 8.16
C PRO A 73 4.71 -10.47 7.85
N SER A 74 4.80 -10.09 6.58
CA SER A 74 5.55 -8.89 6.16
C SER A 74 4.92 -7.60 6.70
N VAL A 75 3.60 -7.58 6.86
CA VAL A 75 2.81 -6.44 7.36
C VAL A 75 1.66 -6.96 8.20
N ILE A 76 1.37 -6.26 9.30
CA ILE A 76 0.11 -6.41 10.03
C ILE A 76 -0.66 -5.09 9.92
N PHE A 77 -1.80 -5.14 9.23
CA PHE A 77 -2.78 -4.05 9.21
C PHE A 77 -3.83 -4.31 10.27
N PHE A 78 -4.08 -3.32 11.13
CA PHE A 78 -5.14 -3.34 12.14
C PHE A 78 -6.25 -2.36 11.73
N ASN A 79 -7.34 -2.86 11.13
CA ASN A 79 -8.51 -2.02 10.87
C ASN A 79 -9.12 -1.58 12.20
N MET A 80 -9.55 -0.32 12.35
CA MET A 80 -10.28 0.29 13.48
C MET A 80 -9.79 0.05 14.93
N ALA A 81 -8.71 -0.68 15.18
CA ALA A 81 -8.28 -1.11 16.52
C ALA A 81 -7.81 0.02 17.45
N PHE A 82 -7.56 1.21 16.90
CA PHE A 82 -6.92 2.33 17.60
C PHE A 82 -7.79 3.59 17.69
N VAL A 83 -9.05 3.50 17.28
CA VAL A 83 -9.93 4.67 17.10
C VAL A 83 -10.55 5.15 18.43
N LEU A 84 -10.54 4.33 19.49
CA LEU A 84 -11.17 4.66 20.78
C LEU A 84 -10.15 4.96 21.89
N LYS A 85 -10.35 6.07 22.61
CA LYS A 85 -9.63 6.38 23.86
C LYS A 85 -10.17 5.48 24.98
N MET A 86 -9.32 4.64 25.56
CA MET A 86 -9.71 3.69 26.62
C MET A 86 -8.78 3.73 27.85
N GLY A 87 -7.83 4.68 27.91
CA GLY A 87 -6.79 4.80 28.95
C GLY A 87 -5.59 3.88 28.67
N ASN A 88 -4.39 4.19 29.16
CA ASN A 88 -3.17 3.37 29.02
C ASN A 88 -2.75 3.02 27.56
N GLU A 89 -2.96 3.95 26.64
CA GLU A 89 -2.67 3.80 25.21
C GLU A 89 -1.18 3.54 24.92
N ALA A 90 -0.29 4.20 25.67
CA ALA A 90 1.15 4.07 25.51
C ALA A 90 1.66 2.65 25.78
N GLU A 91 1.13 1.98 26.81
CA GLU A 91 1.49 0.60 27.15
C GLU A 91 0.95 -0.37 26.11
N PHE A 92 -0.32 -0.23 25.73
CA PHE A 92 -0.94 -1.07 24.70
C PHE A 92 -0.23 -0.95 23.33
N ALA A 93 0.14 0.27 22.93
CA ALA A 93 0.91 0.51 21.71
C ALA A 93 2.31 -0.11 21.77
N LYS A 94 2.93 -0.15 22.96
CA LYS A 94 4.24 -0.79 23.18
C LYS A 94 4.15 -2.32 23.04
N GLU A 95 3.07 -2.94 23.52
CA GLU A 95 2.87 -4.38 23.44
C GLU A 95 2.65 -4.86 22.00
N LEU A 96 1.87 -4.12 21.21
CA LEU A 96 1.62 -4.48 19.81
C LEU A 96 2.87 -4.34 18.91
N ASN A 97 3.71 -3.33 19.15
CA ASN A 97 4.78 -2.92 18.22
C ASN A 97 6.17 -3.55 18.45
N ARG A 98 6.32 -4.48 19.41
CA ARG A 98 7.67 -4.91 19.85
C ARG A 98 8.57 -5.52 18.76
N GLU A 99 8.04 -6.08 17.67
CA GLU A 99 8.84 -6.85 16.70
C GLU A 99 8.33 -6.87 15.23
N ILE A 100 7.19 -6.24 14.90
CA ILE A 100 6.62 -6.24 13.54
C ILE A 100 6.20 -4.83 13.09
N ARG A 101 6.32 -4.59 11.77
CA ARG A 101 5.83 -3.38 11.11
C ARG A 101 4.29 -3.33 11.18
N THR A 102 3.76 -2.43 12.00
CA THR A 102 2.33 -2.16 12.08
C THR A 102 1.96 -0.91 11.28
N ILE A 103 0.76 -0.94 10.71
CA ILE A 103 0.15 0.20 10.03
C ILE A 103 -1.07 0.62 10.84
N SER A 104 -1.10 1.89 11.26
CA SER A 104 -2.26 2.46 11.95
C SER A 104 -3.15 3.20 10.98
N LEU A 105 -4.44 2.94 11.11
CA LEU A 105 -5.49 3.58 10.34
C LEU A 105 -5.88 4.94 10.93
N ILE A 106 -6.07 5.93 10.07
CA ILE A 106 -6.88 7.11 10.32
C ILE A 106 -8.26 6.85 9.70
N ASP A 107 -9.30 6.84 10.53
CA ASP A 107 -10.67 6.65 10.08
C ASP A 107 -11.26 7.99 9.66
N LEU A 108 -11.72 8.10 8.42
CA LEU A 108 -12.39 9.29 7.91
C LEU A 108 -13.88 9.02 7.98
N ASN A 109 -14.64 9.81 8.72
CA ASN A 109 -16.09 9.61 8.85
C ASN A 109 -16.86 10.68 8.08
N SER A 110 -18.03 10.29 7.58
CA SER A 110 -18.99 11.17 6.91
C SER A 110 -20.04 11.74 7.87
N SER A 111 -19.96 11.40 9.17
CA SER A 111 -20.91 11.86 10.19
C SER A 111 -20.48 13.23 10.72
N ASP A 112 -21.45 14.15 10.87
CA ASP A 112 -21.32 15.57 11.27
C ASP A 112 -20.65 15.85 12.64
N ARG A 113 -20.01 14.86 13.28
CA ARG A 113 -19.20 15.05 14.48
C ARG A 113 -17.77 15.41 14.08
N GLU A 114 -17.53 16.71 13.96
CA GLU A 114 -16.17 17.27 13.94
C GLU A 114 -15.44 16.92 15.25
N LEU A 115 -14.58 15.90 15.20
CA LEU A 115 -13.40 15.85 16.05
C LEU A 115 -12.25 16.36 15.20
N GLY A 116 -12.06 17.68 15.17
CA GLY A 116 -10.96 18.29 14.44
C GLY A 116 -9.59 17.77 14.90
N LEU A 117 -8.57 17.95 14.05
CA LEU A 117 -7.19 17.64 14.43
C LEU A 117 -6.79 18.49 15.64
N SER A 118 -6.33 17.86 16.72
CA SER A 118 -5.71 18.63 17.81
C SER A 118 -4.42 19.30 17.29
N PRO A 119 -4.00 20.46 17.83
CA PRO A 119 -2.75 21.10 17.41
C PRO A 119 -1.51 20.22 17.57
N GLU A 120 -1.54 19.26 18.49
CA GLU A 120 -0.50 18.26 18.67
C GLU A 120 -0.55 17.20 17.55
N ALA A 121 -1.74 16.69 17.21
CA ALA A 121 -1.91 15.78 16.09
C ALA A 121 -1.47 16.44 14.76
N GLU A 122 -1.83 17.70 14.51
CA GLU A 122 -1.39 18.43 13.29
C GLU A 122 0.14 18.47 13.13
N ARG A 123 0.89 18.66 14.23
CA ARG A 123 2.36 18.68 14.20
C ARG A 123 2.99 17.34 13.82
N TRP A 124 2.31 16.23 14.14
CA TRP A 124 2.79 14.87 13.90
C TRP A 124 2.28 14.29 12.58
N ILE A 125 1.05 14.63 12.20
CA ILE A 125 0.41 14.27 10.92
C ILE A 125 1.27 14.69 9.73
N GLY A 126 1.86 15.89 9.76
CA GLY A 126 2.76 16.35 8.69
C GLY A 126 4.09 15.58 8.57
N LYS A 127 4.49 14.80 9.59
CA LYS A 127 5.78 14.08 9.63
C LYS A 127 5.65 12.57 9.47
N ALA A 128 4.51 11.99 9.86
CA ALA A 128 4.33 10.54 9.97
C ALA A 128 3.43 9.94 8.86
N ILE A 129 2.70 10.77 8.11
CA ILE A 129 1.78 10.32 7.07
C ILE A 129 2.49 10.27 5.73
N LYS A 130 2.23 9.23 4.94
CA LYS A 130 2.48 9.24 3.50
C LYS A 130 1.41 10.14 2.84
N GLY A 131 1.53 11.44 3.02
CA GLY A 131 0.54 12.43 2.59
C GLY A 131 1.17 13.77 2.30
N THR A 132 0.45 14.65 1.60
CA THR A 132 0.87 16.02 1.32
C THR A 132 -0.15 17.01 1.84
N ILE A 133 0.32 18.15 2.31
CA ILE A 133 -0.52 19.34 2.45
C ILE A 133 -0.75 19.85 1.04
N ASN A 134 -2.00 20.12 0.70
CA ASN A 134 -2.32 20.71 -0.59
C ASN A 134 -3.35 21.83 -0.43
N ASP A 135 -2.95 23.03 -0.83
CA ASP A 135 -3.78 24.23 -0.82
C ASP A 135 -4.63 24.38 -2.10
N SER A 136 -4.47 23.47 -3.07
CA SER A 136 -5.19 23.46 -4.34
C SER A 136 -6.20 22.31 -4.43
N TYR A 137 -7.36 22.56 -5.07
CA TYR A 137 -8.42 21.57 -5.28
C TYR A 137 -7.90 20.39 -6.10
N PHE A 138 -7.91 19.21 -5.50
CA PHE A 138 -7.61 17.96 -6.19
C PHE A 138 -8.90 17.37 -6.78
N VAL A 139 -8.89 17.09 -8.07
CA VAL A 139 -10.03 16.49 -8.78
C VAL A 139 -10.17 14.98 -8.47
N HIS A 140 -9.11 14.35 -7.93
CA HIS A 140 -9.05 12.90 -7.67
C HIS A 140 -8.84 12.56 -6.20
N SER A 141 -9.47 13.34 -5.33
CA SER A 141 -9.55 13.05 -3.91
C SER A 141 -11.01 13.03 -3.49
N TRP A 142 -11.39 12.05 -2.68
CA TRP A 142 -12.72 12.05 -2.08
C TRP A 142 -12.69 12.92 -0.81
N ASP A 143 -13.54 13.94 -0.77
CA ASP A 143 -13.60 14.91 0.32
C ASP A 143 -14.46 14.38 1.48
N PHE A 144 -13.89 14.38 2.69
CA PHE A 144 -14.57 13.99 3.92
C PHE A 144 -14.64 15.16 4.90
N THR A 145 -15.73 15.20 5.68
CA THR A 145 -16.04 16.27 6.63
C THR A 145 -15.60 15.97 8.06
N GLY A 146 -15.24 14.73 8.37
CA GLY A 146 -14.77 14.32 9.69
C GLY A 146 -13.63 13.31 9.65
N ILE A 147 -12.85 13.29 10.74
CA ILE A 147 -11.71 12.41 10.94
C ILE A 147 -11.69 11.91 12.38
N SER A 148 -11.34 10.65 12.58
CA SER A 148 -11.02 10.08 13.87
C SER A 148 -9.58 9.59 13.83
N ILE A 149 -8.75 10.24 14.64
CA ILE A 149 -7.32 9.98 14.68
C ILE A 149 -7.03 9.02 15.84
N PRO A 150 -6.14 8.03 15.65
CA PRO A 150 -5.64 7.26 16.77
C PRO A 150 -4.89 8.15 17.78
N PRO A 151 -4.79 7.72 19.06
CA PRO A 151 -3.97 8.37 20.08
C PRO A 151 -2.53 8.66 19.59
N VAL A 152 -1.97 9.80 19.99
CA VAL A 152 -0.63 10.25 19.56
C VAL A 152 0.46 9.22 19.86
N ASP A 153 0.43 8.56 21.02
CA ASP A 153 1.39 7.52 21.36
C ASP A 153 1.36 6.31 20.43
N MET A 154 0.20 6.03 19.81
CA MET A 154 0.07 4.99 18.80
C MET A 154 0.65 5.47 17.47
N ILE A 155 0.37 6.72 17.07
CA ILE A 155 0.96 7.34 15.88
C ILE A 155 2.49 7.29 15.93
N LEU A 156 3.08 7.66 17.08
CA LEU A 156 4.53 7.71 17.25
C LEU A 156 5.22 6.34 17.18
N ARG A 157 4.47 5.26 17.40
CA ARG A 157 5.02 3.89 17.43
C ARG A 157 4.69 3.09 16.17
N SER A 158 3.72 3.53 15.38
CA SER A 158 3.37 2.91 14.11
C SER A 158 4.37 3.28 13.03
N LYS A 159 4.65 2.34 12.11
CA LYS A 159 5.61 2.59 11.04
C LYS A 159 5.03 3.52 9.97
N TYR A 160 3.73 3.36 9.69
CA TYR A 160 3.00 4.19 8.73
C TYR A 160 1.61 4.52 9.23
N LEU A 161 1.13 5.67 8.78
CA LEU A 161 -0.25 6.10 8.85
C LEU A 161 -0.83 6.16 7.44
N CYS A 162 -2.03 5.59 7.30
CA CYS A 162 -2.80 5.62 6.07
C CYS A 162 -4.27 5.89 6.40
N SER A 163 -5.03 6.25 5.37
CA SER A 163 -6.48 6.43 5.48
C SER A 163 -7.21 5.29 4.77
N TYR A 164 -8.30 4.81 5.36
CA TYR A 164 -9.17 3.83 4.75
C TYR A 164 -10.61 4.26 4.95
N ILE A 165 -11.29 4.42 3.83
CA ILE A 165 -12.74 4.60 3.77
C ILE A 165 -13.21 4.03 2.43
N SER A 166 -14.27 3.24 2.49
CA SER A 166 -14.85 2.62 1.32
C SER A 166 -15.74 3.61 0.59
N TYR A 167 -15.22 4.18 -0.50
CA TYR A 167 -16.03 4.91 -1.47
C TYR A 167 -17.07 3.97 -2.11
N LEU A 168 -18.34 4.37 -2.05
CA LEU A 168 -19.44 3.64 -2.69
C LEU A 168 -20.02 4.51 -3.80
N ASN A 169 -20.36 3.89 -4.93
CA ASN A 169 -21.07 4.56 -6.01
C ASN A 169 -22.54 4.83 -5.64
N LEU A 170 -23.32 5.39 -6.58
CA LEU A 170 -24.75 5.71 -6.37
C LEU A 170 -25.61 4.49 -6.00
N ASP A 171 -25.18 3.28 -6.39
CA ASP A 171 -25.85 2.02 -6.07
C ASP A 171 -25.36 1.41 -4.74
N ASN A 172 -24.58 2.16 -3.95
CA ASN A 172 -23.88 1.72 -2.75
C ASN A 172 -22.88 0.57 -2.99
N ILE A 173 -22.32 0.48 -4.19
CA ILE A 173 -21.36 -0.55 -4.57
C ILE A 173 -19.94 0.01 -4.49
N LYS A 174 -19.06 -0.70 -3.81
CA LYS A 174 -17.61 -0.49 -3.87
C LYS A 174 -17.10 -1.16 -5.14
N GLU A 175 -16.42 -0.44 -6.02
CA GLU A 175 -15.86 -1.01 -7.26
C GLU A 175 -14.50 -0.43 -7.69
N THR A 176 -14.18 0.78 -7.22
CA THR A 176 -12.97 1.52 -7.59
C THR A 176 -12.11 1.84 -6.37
N LEU A 177 -10.78 1.72 -6.54
CA LEU A 177 -9.75 2.17 -5.60
C LEU A 177 -9.21 3.53 -6.03
N TYR A 178 -9.21 4.49 -5.10
CA TYR A 178 -8.63 5.83 -5.29
C TYR A 178 -7.29 5.99 -4.57
N PRO A 179 -6.40 6.86 -5.06
CA PRO A 179 -5.04 7.03 -4.53
C PRO A 179 -5.01 7.68 -3.15
N TYR A 180 -5.92 8.63 -2.92
CA TYR A 180 -5.92 9.48 -1.74
C TYR A 180 -7.34 9.70 -1.23
N ASN A 181 -7.45 9.83 0.10
CA ASN A 181 -8.62 10.40 0.75
C ASN A 181 -8.28 11.81 1.24
N ARG A 182 -9.22 12.77 1.12
CA ARG A 182 -9.00 14.16 1.52
C ARG A 182 -9.82 14.53 2.75
N TYR A 183 -9.18 15.23 3.67
CA TYR A 183 -9.85 15.90 4.79
C TYR A 183 -9.27 17.31 4.93
N GLY A 184 -10.12 18.34 4.71
CA GLY A 184 -9.67 19.73 4.62
C GLY A 184 -8.58 19.93 3.55
N LYS A 185 -7.39 20.35 3.98
CA LYS A 185 -6.20 20.53 3.12
C LYS A 185 -5.24 19.33 3.07
N TYR A 186 -5.60 18.25 3.77
CA TYR A 186 -4.72 17.09 3.93
C TYR A 186 -5.12 15.98 2.95
N LEU A 187 -4.13 15.46 2.22
CA LEU A 187 -4.27 14.28 1.35
C LEU A 187 -3.57 13.08 1.99
N PHE A 188 -4.34 12.05 2.33
CA PHE A 188 -3.85 10.83 2.98
C PHE A 188 -3.78 9.69 1.95
N GLU A 189 -2.63 9.01 1.84
CA GLU A 189 -2.52 7.78 1.03
C GLU A 189 -3.52 6.73 1.53
N ASN A 190 -4.16 6.03 0.59
CA ASN A 190 -5.08 4.94 0.89
C ASN A 190 -4.32 3.74 1.49
N CYS A 191 -4.86 3.11 2.55
CA CYS A 191 -4.22 1.99 3.23
C CYS A 191 -3.85 0.82 2.33
N SER A 192 -4.65 0.51 1.32
CA SER A 192 -4.34 -0.58 0.37
C SER A 192 -3.03 -0.31 -0.39
N ILE A 193 -2.72 0.95 -0.69
CA ILE A 193 -1.47 1.36 -1.34
C ILE A 193 -0.30 1.24 -0.36
N THR A 194 -0.48 1.70 0.88
CA THR A 194 0.55 1.61 1.91
C THR A 194 0.90 0.14 2.19
N ILE A 195 -0.09 -0.73 2.32
CA ILE A 195 0.10 -2.18 2.54
C ILE A 195 0.83 -2.80 1.33
N ALA A 196 0.36 -2.55 0.11
CA ALA A 196 1.01 -3.09 -1.10
C ALA A 196 2.47 -2.65 -1.22
N ASN A 197 2.78 -1.39 -0.95
CA ASN A 197 4.14 -0.86 -0.97
C ASN A 197 5.04 -1.51 0.08
N GLU A 198 4.51 -1.83 1.26
CA GLU A 198 5.29 -2.55 2.27
C GLU A 198 5.55 -4.00 1.91
N LEU A 199 4.61 -4.67 1.23
CA LEU A 199 4.79 -6.04 0.73
C LEU A 199 5.89 -6.14 -0.34
N ILE A 200 6.13 -5.07 -1.12
CA ILE A 200 7.11 -5.07 -2.20
C ILE A 200 8.38 -4.25 -1.89
N ALA A 201 8.52 -3.70 -0.68
CA ALA A 201 9.58 -2.76 -0.35
C ALA A 201 10.99 -3.31 -0.68
N ASP A 202 11.22 -4.60 -0.44
CA ASP A 202 12.52 -5.24 -0.64
C ASP A 202 12.84 -5.55 -2.12
N THR A 203 11.87 -5.41 -3.01
CA THR A 203 12.06 -5.61 -4.46
C THR A 203 12.69 -4.39 -5.14
N GLY A 204 12.83 -3.28 -4.42
CA GLY A 204 13.27 -2.00 -4.99
C GLY A 204 12.22 -1.33 -5.88
N PHE A 205 10.99 -1.82 -5.89
CA PHE A 205 9.85 -1.16 -6.54
C PHE A 205 8.97 -0.40 -5.55
N ARG A 206 8.19 0.55 -6.08
CA ARG A 206 7.16 1.29 -5.37
C ARG A 206 5.98 1.54 -6.30
N ILE A 207 4.77 1.38 -5.78
CA ILE A 207 3.52 1.80 -6.40
C ILE A 207 3.26 3.25 -5.98
N GLN A 208 3.01 4.11 -6.98
CA GLN A 208 2.73 5.52 -6.75
C GLN A 208 1.71 6.04 -7.77
N PHE A 209 0.91 7.00 -7.34
CA PHE A 209 0.01 7.74 -8.23
C PHE A 209 0.77 8.89 -8.92
N ASP A 210 0.74 8.91 -10.26
CA ASP A 210 1.25 10.02 -11.06
C ASP A 210 0.16 11.07 -11.25
N LEU A 211 0.37 12.23 -10.64
CA LEU A 211 -0.52 13.38 -10.72
C LEU A 211 -0.58 14.01 -12.12
N SER A 212 0.48 13.88 -12.91
CA SER A 212 0.54 14.48 -14.26
C SER A 212 -0.25 13.65 -15.26
N ASN A 213 -0.29 12.33 -15.05
CA ASN A 213 -0.94 11.38 -15.95
C ASN A 213 -2.24 10.80 -15.37
N PHE A 214 -2.60 11.18 -14.14
CA PHE A 214 -3.75 10.69 -13.37
C PHE A 214 -3.87 9.16 -13.34
N LYS A 215 -2.72 8.50 -13.17
CA LYS A 215 -2.61 7.03 -13.23
C LYS A 215 -1.70 6.51 -12.14
N PHE A 216 -2.06 5.35 -11.60
CA PHE A 216 -1.13 4.57 -10.81
C PHE A 216 -0.04 4.00 -11.71
N GLY A 217 1.17 3.93 -11.18
CA GLY A 217 2.29 3.28 -11.84
C GLY A 217 3.18 2.52 -10.86
N LEU A 218 3.91 1.56 -11.43
CA LEU A 218 5.03 0.92 -10.78
C LEU A 218 6.30 1.69 -11.12
N TYR A 219 7.06 2.04 -10.10
CA TYR A 219 8.32 2.75 -10.20
C TYR A 219 9.42 1.87 -9.62
N SER A 220 10.60 1.89 -10.25
CA SER A 220 11.77 1.18 -9.76
C SER A 220 12.81 2.16 -9.25
N SER A 221 13.48 1.81 -8.16
CA SER A 221 14.64 2.54 -7.66
C SER A 221 15.83 2.32 -8.60
N TRP A 222 16.24 3.38 -9.29
CA TRP A 222 17.48 3.43 -10.07
C TRP A 222 18.32 4.54 -9.49
N ILE A 223 19.57 4.25 -9.08
CA ILE A 223 20.61 5.21 -8.65
C ILE A 223 20.09 6.66 -8.48
N ASP A 224 19.62 6.97 -7.27
CA ASP A 224 19.13 8.28 -6.80
C ASP A 224 17.73 8.76 -7.27
N TYR A 225 16.98 8.00 -8.09
CA TYR A 225 15.62 8.37 -8.51
C TYR A 225 14.68 7.17 -8.77
N PHE A 226 13.38 7.34 -8.56
CA PHE A 226 12.37 6.32 -8.91
C PHE A 226 11.88 6.52 -10.35
N GLY A 227 12.31 5.64 -11.26
CA GLY A 227 11.92 5.67 -12.68
C GLY A 227 10.65 4.88 -12.94
N LEU A 228 9.74 5.43 -13.74
CA LEU A 228 8.50 4.75 -14.13
C LEU A 228 8.80 3.50 -14.95
N VAL A 229 8.27 2.36 -14.51
CA VAL A 229 8.30 1.08 -15.22
C VAL A 229 7.07 0.95 -16.10
N ARG A 230 5.89 1.09 -15.50
CA ARG A 230 4.59 0.94 -16.19
C ARG A 230 3.49 1.71 -15.49
N TYR A 231 2.46 2.07 -16.23
CA TYR A 231 1.18 2.48 -15.65
C TYR A 231 0.25 1.27 -15.50
N PHE A 232 -0.61 1.30 -14.49
CA PHE A 232 -1.66 0.31 -14.30
C PHE A 232 -2.83 0.58 -15.23
N ALA A 233 -3.55 -0.47 -15.60
CA ALA A 233 -4.73 -0.33 -16.44
C ALA A 233 -5.89 0.30 -15.65
N THR A 234 -6.55 1.29 -16.24
CA THR A 234 -7.81 1.87 -15.75
C THR A 234 -8.96 1.42 -16.66
N ARG A 235 -10.19 1.27 -16.15
CA ARG A 235 -11.37 1.09 -17.01
C ARG A 235 -11.98 2.45 -17.30
N GLY A 236 -12.24 2.73 -18.57
CA GLY A 236 -13.05 3.86 -19.01
C GLY A 236 -12.44 5.23 -18.69
N ASP A 237 -13.33 6.21 -18.60
CA ASP A 237 -13.04 7.64 -18.39
C ASP A 237 -12.94 8.04 -16.90
N GLU A 238 -12.94 7.07 -15.97
CA GLU A 238 -12.76 7.35 -14.54
C GLU A 238 -11.30 7.74 -14.27
N GLU A 239 -11.04 9.04 -14.33
CA GLU A 239 -9.74 9.63 -14.03
C GLU A 239 -9.31 9.30 -12.59
N GLY A 240 -8.17 8.62 -12.46
CA GLY A 240 -7.49 8.40 -11.18
C GLY A 240 -7.88 7.13 -10.41
N GLY A 241 -8.88 6.37 -10.83
CA GLY A 241 -9.32 5.14 -10.18
C GLY A 241 -8.76 3.85 -10.79
N ILE A 242 -8.58 2.79 -9.98
CA ILE A 242 -8.33 1.42 -10.48
C ILE A 242 -9.55 0.52 -10.17
N PRO A 243 -10.08 -0.21 -11.16
CA PRO A 243 -11.11 -1.23 -10.92
C PRO A 243 -10.60 -2.34 -10.01
N ILE A 244 -11.35 -2.64 -8.96
CA ILE A 244 -10.97 -3.65 -7.97
C ILE A 244 -11.20 -5.06 -8.55
N ARG A 245 -10.18 -5.90 -8.47
CA ARG A 245 -10.24 -7.34 -8.75
C ARG A 245 -10.65 -8.08 -7.47
N TYR A 246 -11.95 -8.24 -7.29
CA TYR A 246 -12.50 -9.02 -6.18
C TYR A 246 -12.05 -10.48 -6.24
N LYS A 247 -11.56 -10.98 -5.10
CA LYS A 247 -11.13 -12.36 -4.92
C LYS A 247 -11.55 -12.85 -3.54
N ASP A 248 -11.87 -14.13 -3.44
CA ASP A 248 -12.16 -14.77 -2.17
C ASP A 248 -10.87 -15.20 -1.49
N PHE A 249 -10.76 -14.86 -0.20
CA PHE A 249 -9.61 -15.17 0.63
C PHE A 249 -10.03 -16.03 1.81
N LYS A 250 -9.07 -16.71 2.43
CA LYS A 250 -9.35 -17.53 3.60
C LYS A 250 -9.55 -16.63 4.82
N THR A 251 -10.75 -16.65 5.38
CA THR A 251 -11.11 -15.85 6.54
C THR A 251 -11.32 -16.73 7.76
N TYR A 252 -10.95 -16.23 8.92
CA TYR A 252 -11.21 -16.83 10.22
C TYR A 252 -12.00 -15.86 11.07
N SER A 253 -12.97 -16.36 11.85
CA SER A 253 -13.53 -15.52 12.92
C SER A 253 -12.47 -15.29 14.00
N PHE A 254 -12.56 -14.16 14.70
CA PHE A 254 -11.67 -13.87 15.83
C PHE A 254 -11.63 -15.00 16.87
N SER A 255 -12.81 -15.49 17.27
CA SER A 255 -12.95 -16.57 18.25
C SER A 255 -12.32 -17.87 17.78
N ASP A 256 -12.52 -18.23 16.51
CA ASP A 256 -11.95 -19.45 15.95
C ASP A 256 -10.45 -19.32 15.83
N PHE A 257 -9.96 -18.17 15.35
CA PHE A 257 -8.54 -17.94 15.18
C PHE A 257 -7.80 -18.08 16.50
N ILE A 258 -8.31 -17.51 17.61
CA ILE A 258 -7.67 -17.64 18.93
C ILE A 258 -7.64 -19.09 19.39
N ARG A 259 -8.73 -19.86 19.21
CA ARG A 259 -8.86 -21.25 19.67
C ARG A 259 -8.14 -22.28 18.80
N THR A 260 -7.88 -21.94 17.53
CA THR A 260 -7.26 -22.84 16.55
C THR A 260 -5.80 -23.16 16.91
N ASN A 261 -5.31 -24.38 16.63
CA ASN A 261 -3.90 -24.69 16.87
C ASN A 261 -3.02 -24.10 15.73
N ASP A 262 -1.82 -23.60 16.03
CA ASP A 262 -1.02 -22.82 15.08
C ASP A 262 -0.72 -23.59 13.77
N LYS A 263 -0.65 -24.92 13.86
CA LYS A 263 -0.35 -25.85 12.75
C LYS A 263 -1.45 -25.95 11.66
N SER A 264 -2.68 -25.49 11.91
CA SER A 264 -3.79 -25.58 10.94
C SER A 264 -3.97 -24.33 10.08
N ILE A 265 -3.12 -23.32 10.26
CA ILE A 265 -3.10 -22.10 9.45
C ILE A 265 -1.91 -22.22 8.49
N ASN A 266 -2.20 -22.13 7.19
CA ASN A 266 -1.16 -22.17 6.17
C ASN A 266 -0.36 -20.86 6.23
N PRO A 267 0.97 -20.89 6.45
CA PRO A 267 1.80 -19.68 6.45
C PRO A 267 1.88 -19.01 5.08
N GLY A 268 1.52 -19.71 4.00
CA GLY A 268 1.30 -19.12 2.68
C GLY A 268 -0.19 -18.90 2.45
N GLY A 269 -0.62 -17.64 2.37
CA GLY A 269 -1.99 -17.30 2.04
C GLY A 269 -2.45 -16.00 2.67
N VAL A 270 -3.57 -15.48 2.16
CA VAL A 270 -4.20 -14.32 2.78
C VAL A 270 -4.89 -14.73 4.06
N ILE A 271 -4.42 -14.21 5.20
CA ILE A 271 -5.05 -14.40 6.50
C ILE A 271 -5.88 -13.15 6.76
N ILE A 272 -7.20 -13.34 6.89
CA ILE A 272 -8.12 -12.31 7.38
C ILE A 272 -8.77 -12.82 8.66
N VAL A 273 -8.61 -12.09 9.76
CA VAL A 273 -9.27 -12.40 11.03
C VAL A 273 -10.33 -11.33 11.28
N ASN A 274 -11.60 -11.71 11.31
CA ASN A 274 -12.73 -10.78 11.39
C ASN A 274 -13.33 -10.73 12.80
N GLY A 275 -13.49 -9.51 13.32
CA GLY A 275 -14.11 -9.23 14.62
C GLY A 275 -15.65 -9.30 14.63
N GLU A 276 -16.31 -8.76 13.61
CA GLU A 276 -17.74 -8.85 13.24
C GLU A 276 -17.83 -8.41 11.76
N ASN A 277 -19.00 -8.51 11.11
CA ASN A 277 -19.13 -8.32 9.66
C ASN A 277 -19.89 -7.02 9.31
N ARG A 278 -19.21 -5.88 9.26
CA ARG A 278 -19.67 -4.82 8.35
C ARG A 278 -19.47 -5.30 6.93
N LEU A 279 -20.59 -5.55 6.25
CA LEU A 279 -20.58 -5.95 4.86
C LEU A 279 -20.84 -4.73 3.98
N LEU A 280 -20.08 -4.64 2.88
CA LEU A 280 -20.28 -3.67 1.83
C LEU A 280 -20.63 -4.40 0.55
N LYS A 281 -21.51 -3.79 -0.25
CA LYS A 281 -21.87 -4.32 -1.56
C LYS A 281 -20.71 -4.14 -2.54
N THR A 282 -20.50 -5.16 -3.35
CA THR A 282 -19.53 -5.21 -4.44
C THR A 282 -20.24 -5.59 -5.76
N PRO A 283 -19.60 -5.47 -6.93
CA PRO A 283 -20.26 -5.66 -8.22
C PRO A 283 -20.99 -7.01 -8.30
N GLY A 284 -22.19 -7.00 -8.87
CA GLY A 284 -23.07 -8.16 -8.89
C GLY A 284 -23.83 -8.39 -7.57
N ASN A 285 -23.99 -7.36 -6.73
CA ASN A 285 -24.67 -7.41 -5.42
C ASN A 285 -24.09 -8.47 -4.47
N GLN A 286 -22.77 -8.67 -4.50
CA GLN A 286 -22.09 -9.54 -3.54
C GLN A 286 -21.70 -8.73 -2.31
N ASP A 287 -22.08 -9.20 -1.13
CA ASP A 287 -21.69 -8.61 0.15
C ASP A 287 -20.33 -9.16 0.60
N ARG A 288 -19.39 -8.27 0.95
CA ARG A 288 -18.03 -8.63 1.41
C ARG A 288 -17.65 -7.83 2.65
N SER A 289 -16.88 -8.43 3.56
CA SER A 289 -16.31 -7.70 4.71
C SER A 289 -15.28 -6.67 4.27
N GLU A 290 -15.06 -5.63 5.07
CA GLU A 290 -14.09 -4.58 4.72
C GLU A 290 -12.67 -5.16 4.58
N GLY A 291 -12.27 -6.08 5.45
CA GLY A 291 -10.98 -6.76 5.37
C GLY A 291 -10.80 -7.54 4.07
N SER A 292 -11.88 -8.17 3.57
CA SER A 292 -11.87 -8.86 2.27
C SER A 292 -11.76 -7.88 1.10
N ILE A 293 -12.34 -6.69 1.23
CA ILE A 293 -12.25 -5.62 0.23
C ILE A 293 -10.84 -5.05 0.21
N ILE A 294 -10.24 -4.72 1.36
CA ILE A 294 -8.84 -4.27 1.48
C ILE A 294 -7.89 -5.32 0.86
N ALA A 295 -8.10 -6.60 1.18
CA ALA A 295 -7.31 -7.68 0.60
C ALA A 295 -7.42 -7.71 -0.93
N SER A 296 -8.62 -7.49 -1.46
CA SER A 296 -8.87 -7.42 -2.92
C SER A 296 -8.22 -6.19 -3.55
N GLU A 297 -8.24 -5.04 -2.89
CA GLU A 297 -7.56 -3.82 -3.35
C GLU A 297 -6.03 -4.00 -3.38
N VAL A 298 -5.44 -4.55 -2.31
CA VAL A 298 -4.01 -4.88 -2.26
C VAL A 298 -3.65 -5.89 -3.35
N TYR A 299 -4.44 -6.95 -3.49
CA TYR A 299 -4.26 -7.95 -4.54
C TYR A 299 -4.32 -7.31 -5.94
N THR A 300 -5.24 -6.37 -6.17
CA THR A 300 -5.36 -5.65 -7.44
C THR A 300 -4.09 -4.88 -7.76
N LEU A 301 -3.56 -4.13 -6.79
CA LEU A 301 -2.33 -3.36 -6.94
C LEU A 301 -1.12 -4.25 -7.26
N LEU A 302 -0.97 -5.35 -6.52
CA LEU A 302 0.14 -6.29 -6.72
C LEU A 302 -0.01 -7.05 -8.05
N TYR A 303 -1.23 -7.42 -8.43
CA TYR A 303 -1.52 -8.03 -9.72
C TYR A 303 -1.13 -7.11 -10.87
N GLU A 304 -1.56 -5.84 -10.85
CA GLU A 304 -1.22 -4.90 -11.94
C GLU A 304 0.30 -4.59 -11.97
N ALA A 305 0.97 -4.58 -10.81
CA ALA A 305 2.42 -4.44 -10.71
C ALA A 305 3.17 -5.62 -11.33
N SER A 306 2.72 -6.86 -11.09
CA SER A 306 3.44 -8.09 -11.47
C SER A 306 3.19 -8.58 -12.90
N ARG A 307 2.33 -7.89 -13.67
CA ARG A 307 2.02 -8.28 -15.06
C ARG A 307 3.30 -8.45 -15.90
N PRO A 308 3.29 -9.31 -16.93
CA PRO A 308 4.39 -9.36 -17.90
C PRO A 308 4.67 -7.97 -18.48
N LEU A 309 5.94 -7.65 -18.75
CA LEU A 309 6.31 -6.39 -19.39
C LEU A 309 5.73 -6.35 -20.81
N SER A 310 5.06 -5.25 -21.15
CA SER A 310 4.71 -4.98 -22.55
C SER A 310 5.91 -4.46 -23.32
N PHE A 311 5.77 -4.38 -24.65
CA PHE A 311 6.77 -3.71 -25.49
C PHE A 311 7.00 -2.26 -25.04
N LEU A 312 5.93 -1.53 -24.69
CA LEU A 312 6.03 -0.13 -24.27
C LEU A 312 6.75 0.02 -22.92
N ASP A 313 6.50 -0.88 -21.97
CA ASP A 313 7.21 -0.90 -20.69
C ASP A 313 8.69 -1.17 -20.93
N SER A 314 8.98 -2.12 -21.82
CA SER A 314 10.35 -2.46 -22.19
C SER A 314 11.07 -1.26 -22.79
N PHE A 315 10.43 -0.58 -23.74
CA PHE A 315 10.98 0.62 -24.37
C PHE A 315 11.24 1.75 -23.36
N ARG A 316 10.33 1.97 -22.39
CA ARG A 316 10.54 2.97 -21.32
C ARG A 316 11.77 2.65 -20.47
N ILE A 317 11.89 1.41 -20.00
CA ILE A 317 13.04 0.96 -19.23
C ILE A 317 14.33 1.19 -20.03
N PHE A 318 14.34 0.83 -21.32
CA PHE A 318 15.49 1.08 -22.20
C PHE A 318 15.88 2.56 -22.21
N CYS A 319 14.93 3.46 -22.47
CA CYS A 319 15.19 4.90 -22.49
C CYS A 319 15.71 5.42 -21.15
N TYR A 320 15.16 4.95 -20.03
CA TYR A 320 15.63 5.33 -18.70
C TYR A 320 17.05 4.83 -18.41
N SER A 321 17.34 3.55 -18.65
CA SER A 321 18.68 2.98 -18.48
C SER A 321 19.71 3.70 -19.36
N PHE A 322 19.35 3.99 -20.61
CA PHE A 322 20.22 4.74 -21.52
C PHE A 322 20.50 6.16 -21.01
N SER A 323 19.46 6.90 -20.60
CA SER A 323 19.62 8.27 -20.08
C SER A 323 20.48 8.32 -18.81
N THR A 324 20.34 7.32 -17.93
CA THR A 324 21.10 7.21 -16.69
C THR A 324 22.56 6.90 -16.98
N MET A 325 22.82 5.99 -17.93
CA MET A 325 24.16 5.68 -18.39
C MET A 325 24.85 6.93 -18.97
N VAL A 326 24.18 7.69 -19.84
CA VAL A 326 24.69 8.95 -20.41
C VAL A 326 24.98 9.98 -19.31
N ARG A 327 24.10 10.12 -18.31
CA ARG A 327 24.32 11.01 -17.16
C ARG A 327 25.52 10.58 -16.32
N SER A 328 25.70 9.29 -16.09
CA SER A 328 26.86 8.77 -15.35
C SER A 328 28.17 9.08 -16.07
N LEU A 329 28.21 8.87 -17.39
CA LEU A 329 29.36 9.19 -18.24
C LEU A 329 29.68 10.69 -18.29
N THR A 330 28.67 11.56 -18.15
CA THR A 330 28.87 13.03 -18.17
C THR A 330 29.14 13.63 -16.79
N LYS A 331 28.67 13.02 -15.70
CA LYS A 331 28.98 13.42 -14.32
C LYS A 331 30.35 12.94 -13.85
N GLY A 332 30.83 11.80 -14.37
CA GLY A 332 32.23 11.45 -14.28
C GLY A 332 33.02 12.42 -15.15
N LYS A 333 33.59 13.48 -14.57
CA LYS A 333 34.53 14.38 -15.26
C LYS A 333 35.52 13.53 -16.06
N ILE A 334 35.40 13.55 -17.37
CA ILE A 334 36.50 13.23 -18.26
C ILE A 334 37.43 14.44 -18.16
N THR A 335 38.32 14.42 -17.17
CA THR A 335 39.58 15.18 -17.26
C THR A 335 40.38 14.52 -18.37
N PHE A 336 40.38 15.17 -19.54
CA PHE A 336 41.41 14.95 -20.55
C PHE A 336 42.73 15.57 -20.08
#